data_AF-A0A6I9YHC9-F1
#
_entry.id   AF-A0A6I9YHC9-F1
#
_cell.length_a   1.000
_cell.length_b   1.000
_cell.length_c   1.000
_cell.angle_alpha   90.00
_cell.angle_beta   90.00
_cell.angle_gamma   90.00
#
_symmetry.space_group_name_H-M   'P 1'
#
loop_
_entity.id
_entity.type
_entity.pdbx_description
1 polymer ?
#
loop_
_entity_poly.entity_id
_entity_poly.type
_entity_poly.pdbx_seq_one_letter_code
_entity_poly.pdbx_strand_id
1 'polypeptide(L)'
;MVLLHRVWKKHPVNVDFLGIYIPPANNFSSSVHGLIGQFLQEPDVLIYNERPGQDPGKSDATMEVKGHKLTVTRGLQKDYRSDRVFGTNVQCWFVHNNGKGFLDGHYRDYLVPHLYSYLKRI
;
A
#
# COMPACT_ATOMS: atom_id res chain seq x y z
N MET A 1 5.20 2.08 13.85
CA MET A 1 3.91 2.48 14.45
C MET A 1 2.82 2.01 13.52
N VAL A 2 1.96 1.09 13.96
CA VAL A 2 0.77 0.70 13.17
C VAL A 2 -0.39 1.62 13.58
N LEU A 3 -0.93 2.38 12.62
CA LEU A 3 -2.08 3.26 12.84
C LEU A 3 -3.30 2.68 12.12
N LEU A 4 -4.40 2.44 12.85
CA LEU A 4 -5.68 2.05 12.26
C LEU A 4 -6.31 3.27 11.57
N HIS A 5 -6.33 3.24 10.24
CA HIS A 5 -7.10 4.21 9.46
C HIS A 5 -8.57 3.80 9.42
N ARG A 6 -9.45 4.55 10.09
CA ARG A 6 -10.90 4.28 10.10
C ARG A 6 -11.57 5.00 8.94
N VAL A 7 -12.15 4.23 8.03
CA VAL A 7 -13.01 4.76 6.96
C VAL A 7 -14.36 5.18 7.55
N TRP A 8 -15.02 6.15 6.93
CA TRP A 8 -16.35 6.58 7.33
C TRP A 8 -17.38 5.45 7.13
N LYS A 9 -18.30 5.28 8.11
CA LYS A 9 -19.21 4.13 8.28
C LYS A 9 -20.16 3.83 7.08
N LYS A 10 -20.13 4.62 6.00
CA LYS A 10 -20.99 4.50 4.81
C LYS A 10 -20.26 4.91 3.52
N HIS A 11 -18.98 4.58 3.38
CA HIS A 11 -18.28 4.91 2.15
C HIS A 11 -18.88 4.12 0.98
N PRO A 12 -19.36 4.78 -0.09
CA PRO A 12 -20.17 4.13 -1.14
C PRO A 12 -19.43 3.06 -1.95
N VAL A 13 -18.09 3.01 -1.82
CA VAL A 13 -17.21 2.11 -2.57
C VAL A 13 -16.16 1.39 -1.72
N ASN A 14 -15.93 1.80 -0.48
CA ASN A 14 -14.87 1.23 0.36
C ASN A 14 -15.50 0.49 1.54
N VAL A 15 -15.34 -0.82 1.56
CA VAL A 15 -15.60 -1.68 2.71
C VAL A 15 -14.65 -1.36 3.87
N ASP A 16 -14.97 -1.83 5.08
CA ASP A 16 -14.07 -1.75 6.23
C ASP A 16 -12.68 -2.28 5.87
N PHE A 17 -11.67 -1.41 5.86
CA PHE A 17 -10.28 -1.80 5.65
C PHE A 17 -9.40 -1.26 6.76
N LEU A 18 -8.40 -2.05 7.17
CA LEU A 18 -7.34 -1.63 8.08
C LEU A 18 -6.15 -1.18 7.24
N GLY A 19 -5.97 0.14 7.12
CA GLY A 19 -4.71 0.70 6.60
C GLY A 19 -3.59 0.54 7.64
N ILE A 20 -2.35 0.38 7.18
CA ILE A 20 -1.15 0.34 8.03
C ILE A 20 -0.15 1.34 7.48
N TYR A 21 0.49 2.10 8.36
CA TYR A 21 1.59 3.00 8.02
C TYR A 21 2.89 2.42 8.59
N ILE A 22 3.95 2.39 7.78
CA ILE A 22 5.26 1.92 8.21
C ILE A 22 6.21 3.13 8.17
N PRO A 23 6.62 3.68 9.33
CA PRO A 23 7.57 4.79 9.32
C PRO A 23 8.96 4.30 8.90
N PRO A 24 9.79 5.16 8.30
CA PRO A 24 11.13 4.81 7.79
C PRO A 24 12.16 4.45 8.88
N ALA A 25 11.74 4.43 10.15
CA ALA A 25 12.61 4.21 11.30
C ALA A 25 13.24 2.80 11.37
N ASN A 26 12.92 1.89 10.43
CA ASN A 26 13.52 0.56 10.25
C ASN A 26 13.71 -0.29 11.53
N ASN A 27 12.83 -0.13 12.52
CA ASN A 27 12.94 -0.80 13.83
C ASN A 27 12.35 -2.23 13.83
N PHE A 28 12.20 -2.87 12.68
CA PHE A 28 11.67 -4.23 12.60
C PHE A 28 12.78 -5.27 12.79
N SER A 29 12.41 -6.45 13.30
CA SER A 29 13.31 -7.60 13.39
C SER A 29 13.86 -7.96 12.01
N SER A 30 15.10 -8.46 11.95
CA SER A 30 15.65 -9.06 10.72
C SER A 30 14.84 -10.25 10.21
N SER A 31 13.99 -10.84 11.07
CA SER A 31 13.08 -11.94 10.73
C SER A 31 11.71 -11.47 10.23
N VAL A 32 11.50 -10.18 9.96
CA VAL A 32 10.22 -9.67 9.45
C VAL A 32 9.92 -10.25 8.06
N HIS A 33 8.68 -10.65 7.82
CA HIS A 33 8.27 -11.30 6.58
C HIS A 33 6.86 -10.84 6.15
N GLY A 34 6.37 -11.41 5.05
CA GLY A 34 5.06 -11.04 4.49
C GLY A 34 5.05 -9.61 3.95
N LEU A 35 3.89 -8.96 3.96
CA LEU A 35 3.71 -7.66 3.31
C LEU A 35 4.55 -6.56 3.96
N ILE A 36 4.65 -6.59 5.30
CA ILE A 36 5.50 -5.65 6.05
C ILE A 36 6.98 -5.90 5.73
N GLY A 37 7.40 -7.17 5.67
CA GLY A 37 8.78 -7.53 5.33
C GLY A 37 9.17 -7.11 3.92
N GLN A 38 8.27 -7.28 2.95
CA GLN A 38 8.50 -6.87 1.56
C GLN A 38 8.79 -5.36 1.45
N PHE A 39 8.02 -4.52 2.14
CA PHE A 39 8.14 -3.07 2.05
C PHE A 39 9.02 -2.44 3.13
N LEU A 40 9.84 -3.25 3.82
CA LEU A 40 10.86 -2.73 4.73
C LEU A 40 11.91 -1.92 3.97
N GLN A 41 12.25 -2.39 2.75
CA GLN A 41 13.01 -1.64 1.77
C GLN A 41 12.05 -1.19 0.67
N GLU A 42 11.95 0.12 0.47
CA GLU A 42 11.11 0.66 -0.59
C GLU A 42 11.69 0.24 -1.95
N PRO A 43 10.86 -0.28 -2.87
CA PRO A 43 11.35 -0.64 -4.20
C PRO A 43 11.67 0.60 -5.01
N ASP A 44 12.67 0.52 -5.88
CA ASP A 44 12.91 1.55 -6.88
C ASP A 44 11.74 1.60 -7.86
N VAL A 45 11.19 2.80 -8.04
CA VAL A 45 10.05 3.07 -8.92
C VAL A 45 10.39 4.18 -9.91
N LEU A 46 10.03 3.97 -11.18
CA LEU A 46 10.07 4.99 -12.21
C LEU A 46 8.64 5.29 -12.67
N ILE A 47 8.24 6.56 -12.65
CA ILE A 47 6.88 6.97 -13.04
C ILE A 47 6.95 7.93 -14.21
N TYR A 48 6.21 7.64 -15.27
CA TYR A 48 6.20 8.43 -16.50
C TYR A 48 4.89 8.28 -17.28
N ASN A 49 4.75 9.02 -18.38
CA ASN A 49 3.57 8.98 -19.26
C ASN A 49 2.25 9.26 -18.49
N GLU A 50 2.23 10.36 -17.76
CA GLU A 50 1.04 10.87 -17.08
C GLU A 50 0.01 11.35 -18.12
N ARG A 51 -1.24 10.93 -17.95
CA ARG A 51 -2.33 11.10 -18.91
C ARG A 51 -3.67 11.22 -18.18
N PRO A 52 -4.72 11.80 -18.79
CA PRO A 52 -6.05 11.80 -18.21
C PRO A 52 -6.51 10.36 -17.88
N GLY A 53 -6.98 10.14 -16.65
CA GLY A 53 -7.58 8.86 -16.23
C GLY A 53 -9.08 8.80 -16.55
N GLN A 54 -9.70 7.69 -16.20
CA GLN A 54 -11.16 7.49 -16.34
C GLN A 54 -11.96 8.44 -15.46
N ASP A 55 -11.48 8.69 -14.23
CA ASP A 55 -12.13 9.58 -13.27
C ASP A 55 -11.71 11.04 -13.52
N PRO A 56 -12.66 11.98 -13.72
CA PRO A 56 -12.34 13.39 -13.85
C PRO A 56 -11.53 13.90 -12.65
N GLY A 57 -10.38 14.52 -12.92
CA GLY A 57 -9.48 15.05 -11.90
C GLY A 57 -8.48 14.03 -11.32
N LYS A 58 -8.47 12.78 -11.79
CA LYS A 58 -7.42 11.81 -11.48
C LYS A 58 -6.67 11.43 -12.76
N SER A 59 -5.38 11.68 -12.79
CA SER A 59 -4.51 11.27 -13.89
C SER A 59 -4.05 9.83 -13.71
N ASP A 60 -3.90 9.11 -14.82
CA ASP A 60 -3.21 7.83 -14.85
C ASP A 60 -1.75 8.04 -15.25
N ALA A 61 -0.85 7.17 -14.81
CA ALA A 61 0.55 7.13 -15.23
C ALA A 61 1.02 5.69 -15.41
N THR A 62 2.21 5.53 -15.98
CA THR A 62 2.92 4.25 -16.05
C THR A 62 3.96 4.21 -14.94
N MET A 63 3.88 3.20 -14.07
CA MET A 63 4.88 2.90 -13.06
C MET A 63 5.67 1.67 -13.50
N GLU A 64 6.98 1.83 -13.64
CA GLU A 64 7.94 0.74 -13.76
C GLU A 64 8.51 0.40 -12.39
N VAL A 65 8.38 -0.87 -12.02
CA VAL A 65 8.78 -1.38 -10.70
C VAL A 65 9.08 -2.87 -10.82
N LYS A 66 10.23 -3.32 -10.33
CA LYS A 66 10.62 -4.75 -10.36
C LYS A 66 10.49 -5.41 -11.76
N GLY A 67 10.74 -4.66 -12.82
CA GLY A 67 10.58 -5.13 -14.21
C GLY A 67 9.13 -5.22 -14.73
N HIS A 68 8.14 -4.83 -13.91
CA HIS A 68 6.74 -4.75 -14.30
C HIS A 68 6.35 -3.32 -14.70
N LYS A 69 5.44 -3.21 -15.68
CA LYS A 69 4.81 -1.95 -16.09
C LYS A 69 3.37 -1.95 -15.62
N LEU A 70 3.05 -1.03 -14.72
CA LEU A 70 1.74 -0.91 -14.09
C LEU A 70 1.09 0.39 -14.51
N THR A 71 -0.20 0.36 -14.82
CA THR A 71 -1.02 1.58 -14.80
C THR A 71 -1.30 1.93 -13.34
N VAL A 72 -1.07 3.18 -12.97
CA VAL A 72 -1.38 3.72 -11.64
C VAL A 72 -2.20 4.98 -11.76
N THR A 73 -3.07 5.27 -10.80
CA THR A 73 -3.91 6.47 -10.81
C THR A 73 -3.50 7.42 -9.69
N ARG A 74 -3.39 8.72 -9.99
CA ARG A 74 -3.04 9.75 -9.02
C ARG A 74 -4.16 9.90 -7.99
N GLY A 75 -3.77 9.95 -6.73
CA GLY A 75 -4.67 10.08 -5.60
C GLY A 75 -4.16 11.08 -4.57
N LEU A 76 -5.05 11.41 -3.65
CA LEU A 76 -4.74 12.19 -2.45
C LEU A 76 -5.04 11.31 -1.24
N GLN A 77 -4.06 11.16 -0.35
CA GLN A 77 -4.23 10.40 0.89
C GLN A 77 -3.72 11.21 2.08
N LYS A 78 -4.18 10.81 3.27
CA LYS A 78 -3.72 11.39 4.53
C LYS A 78 -2.45 10.71 4.99
N ASP A 79 -1.38 11.46 5.18
CA ASP A 79 -0.15 11.03 5.83
C ASP A 79 -0.17 11.44 7.31
N TYR A 80 -0.06 10.45 8.19
CA TYR A 80 -0.13 10.63 9.64
C TYR A 80 1.25 10.56 10.32
N ARG A 81 2.35 10.55 9.55
CA ARG A 81 3.71 10.44 10.10
C ARG A 81 4.07 11.64 10.98
N SER A 82 3.71 12.86 10.56
CA SER A 82 3.99 14.12 11.27
C SER A 82 2.84 14.60 12.16
N ASP A 83 1.60 14.42 11.72
CA ASP A 83 0.39 14.81 12.46
C ASP A 83 -0.56 13.60 12.57
N ARG A 84 -0.57 12.97 13.75
CA ARG A 84 -1.38 11.78 14.01
C ARG A 84 -2.87 12.07 14.19
N VAL A 85 -3.25 13.33 14.40
CA VAL A 85 -4.64 13.72 14.66
C VAL A 85 -5.33 14.10 13.36
N PHE A 86 -4.73 15.01 12.59
CA PHE A 86 -5.37 15.55 11.39
C PHE A 86 -4.81 14.96 10.10
N GLY A 87 -3.56 14.52 10.11
CA GLY A 87 -2.84 14.06 8.92
C GLY A 87 -2.66 15.16 7.86
N THR A 88 -1.55 15.10 7.14
CA THR A 88 -1.28 15.99 6.01
C THR A 88 -1.75 15.36 4.71
N ASN A 89 -2.28 16.15 3.79
CA ASN A 89 -2.64 15.62 2.47
C ASN A 89 -1.35 15.44 1.65
N VAL A 90 -1.14 14.23 1.13
CA VAL A 90 -0.01 13.91 0.25
C VAL A 90 -0.52 13.32 -1.07
N GLN A 91 0.16 13.65 -2.16
CA GLN A 91 -0.09 13.02 -3.44
C GLN A 91 0.49 11.60 -3.43
N CYS A 92 -0.28 10.65 -3.94
CA CYS A 92 0.12 9.26 -4.01
C CYS A 92 -0.31 8.62 -5.34
N TRP A 93 0.20 7.42 -5.61
CA TRP A 93 -0.18 6.61 -6.75
C TRP A 93 -0.94 5.37 -6.29
N PHE A 94 -2.13 5.17 -6.83
CA PHE A 94 -2.96 4.00 -6.58
C PHE A 94 -2.57 2.89 -7.54
N VAL A 95 -2.12 1.76 -6.99
CA VAL A 95 -1.79 0.55 -7.75
C VAL A 95 -3.04 -0.32 -7.87
N HIS A 96 -3.45 -0.59 -9.10
CA HIS A 96 -4.65 -1.37 -9.41
C HIS A 96 -4.44 -2.89 -9.26
N ASN A 97 -5.48 -3.68 -9.56
CA ASN A 97 -5.42 -5.14 -9.69
C ASN A 97 -4.86 -5.84 -8.44
N ASN A 98 -5.26 -5.39 -7.24
CA ASN A 98 -4.79 -5.93 -5.96
C ASN A 98 -3.25 -5.95 -5.85
N GLY A 99 -2.57 -4.97 -6.44
CA GLY A 99 -1.11 -4.86 -6.37
C GLY A 99 -0.36 -5.85 -7.26
N LYS A 100 -1.01 -6.50 -8.25
CA LYS A 100 -0.33 -7.42 -9.16
C LYS A 100 0.87 -6.75 -9.84
N GLY A 101 2.05 -7.36 -9.73
CA GLY A 101 3.32 -6.85 -10.25
C GLY A 101 4.01 -5.82 -9.36
N PHE A 102 3.32 -5.31 -8.33
CA PHE A 102 3.92 -4.49 -7.27
C PHE A 102 4.27 -5.36 -6.04
N LEU A 103 3.35 -6.26 -5.67
CA LEU A 103 3.55 -7.31 -4.68
C LEU A 103 4.44 -8.42 -5.24
N ASP A 104 5.22 -9.05 -4.37
CA ASP A 104 5.88 -10.30 -4.73
C ASP A 104 4.82 -11.41 -4.71
N GLY A 105 4.51 -11.98 -5.87
CA GLY A 105 3.45 -12.99 -6.01
C GLY A 105 2.03 -12.42 -6.06
N HIS A 106 1.08 -13.12 -5.45
CA HIS A 106 -0.34 -12.75 -5.43
C HIS A 106 -0.75 -12.27 -4.03
N TYR A 107 -1.69 -11.31 -3.93
CA TYR A 107 -2.09 -10.74 -2.63
C TYR A 107 -2.58 -11.79 -1.62
N ARG A 108 -3.10 -12.92 -2.11
CA ARG A 108 -3.57 -14.05 -1.27
C ARG A 108 -2.43 -14.78 -0.58
N ASP A 109 -1.21 -14.69 -1.09
CA ASP A 109 -0.02 -15.34 -0.51
C ASP A 109 0.35 -14.71 0.85
N TYR A 110 -0.16 -13.50 1.12
CA TYR A 110 0.00 -12.77 2.37
C TYR A 110 -1.13 -13.00 3.38
N LEU A 111 -2.16 -13.76 3.00
CA LEU A 111 -3.29 -14.05 3.88
C LEU A 111 -2.97 -15.24 4.78
N VAL A 112 -3.03 -15.01 6.09
CA VAL A 112 -2.96 -16.09 7.08
C VAL A 112 -4.37 -16.60 7.37
N PRO A 113 -4.67 -17.90 7.18
CA PRO A 113 -6.02 -18.43 7.44
C PRO A 113 -6.39 -18.32 8.93
N HIS A 114 -5.39 -18.46 9.81
CA HIS A 114 -5.55 -18.33 11.26
C HIS A 114 -4.35 -17.57 11.87
N LEU A 115 -4.60 -16.80 12.94
CA LEU A 115 -3.62 -15.92 13.59
C LEU A 115 -2.33 -16.61 14.06
N TYR A 116 -2.31 -17.94 14.22
CA TYR A 116 -1.14 -18.70 14.67
C TYR A 116 -0.64 -19.72 13.64
N SER A 117 -1.23 -19.73 12.44
CA SER A 117 -0.87 -20.71 11.39
C SER A 117 0.55 -20.54 10.84
N TYR A 118 1.17 -19.38 11.02
CA TYR A 118 2.56 -19.12 10.63
C TYR A 118 3.59 -19.66 11.64
N LEU A 119 3.17 -20.02 12.85
CA LEU A 119 4.05 -20.65 13.83
C LEU A 119 4.23 -22.12 13.44
N LYS A 120 5.43 -22.50 13.00
CA LYS A 120 5.76 -23.93 12.88
C LYS A 120 5.60 -24.56 14.27
N ARG A 121 4.74 -25.57 14.40
CA ARG A 121 4.70 -26.39 15.61
C ARG A 121 6.08 -27.01 15.79
N ILE A 122 6.73 -26.63 16.88
CA ILE A 122 7.98 -27.24 17.38
C ILE A 122 7.60 -28.57 18.03
#